data_AF-A0A7C9M2F4-F1
#
_entry.id   AF-A0A7C9M2F4-F1
#
_cell.length_a   1.000
_cell.length_b   1.000
_cell.length_c   1.000
_cell.angle_alpha   90.00
_cell.angle_beta   90.00
_cell.angle_gamma   90.00
#
_symmetry.space_group_name_H-M   'P 1'
#
loop_
_entity.id
_entity.type
_entity.pdbx_description
1 polymer ?
#
loop_
_entity_poly.entity_id
_entity_poly.type
_entity_poly.pdbx_seq_one_letter_code
_entity_poly.pdbx_strand_id
1 'polypeptide(L)'
;MTDPQWTDRPTLDQNVPRFSPQLYGQSPWGTILEVEAVQPGVTFVVTGRHGGYHLTPAANEAIPVSVRHEDGWYERDVAAALCARFVPFPDADPAYVALVLERYYPDLDVNPSAECTAPVEKTTRAVQ
;
A
#
# COMPACT_ATOMS: atom_id res chain seq x y z
N MET A 1 11.80 30.66 8.99
CA MET A 1 11.52 29.30 9.47
C MET A 1 10.03 29.24 9.71
N THR A 2 9.29 28.69 8.76
CA THR A 2 7.83 28.68 8.78
C THR A 2 7.37 27.33 8.25
N ASP A 3 6.79 26.52 9.13
CA ASP A 3 5.97 25.36 8.78
C ASP A 3 4.80 25.78 7.91
N PRO A 4 4.44 25.05 6.83
CA PRO A 4 3.12 25.14 6.25
C PRO A 4 2.18 24.17 6.97
N GLN A 5 1.24 24.77 7.70
CA GLN A 5 0.11 24.12 8.33
C GLN A 5 -0.79 23.48 7.25
N TRP A 6 -0.99 22.17 7.36
CA TRP A 6 -1.96 21.39 6.59
C TRP A 6 -3.39 21.64 7.09
N THR A 7 -3.85 22.89 7.02
CA THR A 7 -5.24 23.26 7.33
C THR A 7 -5.80 24.10 6.23
N ASP A 8 -6.18 23.45 5.13
CA ASP A 8 -7.33 23.84 4.33
C ASP A 8 -7.91 22.58 3.68
N ARG A 9 -9.01 22.11 4.25
CA ARG A 9 -9.89 21.14 3.58
C ARG A 9 -10.62 21.92 2.50
N PRO A 10 -10.42 21.67 1.19
CA PRO A 10 -11.35 22.21 0.22
C PRO A 10 -12.70 21.52 0.48
N THR A 11 -13.69 22.31 0.90
CA THR A 11 -15.10 21.92 0.79
C THR A 11 -15.32 21.43 -0.64
N LEU A 12 -15.71 20.16 -0.80
CA LEU A 12 -16.14 19.63 -2.09
C LEU A 12 -17.30 20.50 -2.59
N ASP A 13 -16.99 21.43 -3.49
CA ASP A 13 -17.96 22.07 -4.36
C ASP A 13 -18.67 20.96 -5.13
N GLN A 14 -19.99 20.92 -5.02
CA GLN A 14 -20.83 19.87 -5.62
C GLN A 14 -20.99 20.04 -7.15
N ASN A 15 -20.22 20.93 -7.76
CA ASN A 15 -20.34 21.31 -9.16
C ASN A 15 -19.10 21.02 -10.02
N VAL A 16 -18.15 20.21 -9.54
CA VAL A 16 -17.01 19.77 -10.37
C VAL A 16 -17.49 18.71 -11.38
N PRO A 17 -17.24 18.86 -12.70
CA PRO A 17 -17.51 17.80 -13.66
C PRO A 17 -16.78 16.53 -13.22
N ARG A 18 -17.44 15.37 -13.29
CA ARG A 18 -16.92 14.05 -12.85
C ARG A 18 -15.60 13.60 -13.51
N PHE A 19 -15.01 14.43 -14.36
CA PHE A 19 -13.77 14.17 -15.08
C PHE A 19 -12.90 15.43 -15.07
N SER A 20 -12.10 15.59 -14.01
CA SER A 20 -11.00 16.56 -13.98
C SER A 20 -9.68 15.83 -13.71
N PRO A 21 -8.99 15.34 -14.76
CA PRO A 21 -7.75 14.56 -14.65
C PRO A 21 -6.59 15.25 -13.91
N GLN A 22 -6.64 16.57 -13.75
CA GLN A 22 -5.48 17.33 -13.27
C GLN A 22 -5.43 17.51 -11.75
N LEU A 23 -6.46 17.08 -11.01
CA LEU A 23 -6.56 17.36 -9.57
C LEU A 23 -5.92 16.31 -8.66
N TYR A 24 -5.59 15.12 -9.17
CA TYR A 24 -5.19 14.00 -8.34
C TYR A 24 -3.67 13.75 -8.27
N GLY A 25 -2.87 14.48 -9.06
CA GLY A 25 -1.41 14.34 -9.07
C GLY A 25 -0.87 13.37 -10.13
N GLN A 26 0.33 12.85 -9.90
CA GLN A 26 1.04 11.93 -10.81
C GLN A 26 1.29 10.58 -10.11
N SER A 27 1.20 9.50 -10.89
CA SER A 27 1.63 8.17 -10.52
C SER A 27 2.78 7.72 -11.44
N PRO A 28 3.47 6.60 -11.16
CA PRO A 28 4.43 6.02 -12.08
C PRO A 28 3.86 5.70 -13.47
N TRP A 29 2.54 5.52 -13.58
CA TRP A 29 1.83 5.24 -14.83
C TRP A 29 1.19 6.48 -15.47
N GLY A 30 1.60 7.68 -15.02
CA GLY A 30 1.16 8.97 -15.54
C GLY A 30 0.07 9.65 -14.71
N THR A 31 -0.58 10.62 -15.33
CA THR A 31 -1.62 11.45 -14.70
C THR A 31 -2.77 10.60 -14.18
N ILE A 32 -3.11 10.82 -12.91
CA ILE A 32 -4.20 10.13 -12.23
C ILE A 32 -5.53 10.70 -12.71
N LEU A 33 -6.39 9.84 -13.23
CA LEU A 33 -7.72 10.20 -13.71
C LEU A 33 -8.78 10.02 -12.61
N GLU A 34 -8.64 8.95 -11.83
CA GLU A 34 -9.59 8.57 -10.78
C GLU A 34 -8.83 8.08 -9.55
N VAL A 35 -9.42 8.34 -8.39
CA VAL A 35 -8.90 7.97 -7.08
C VAL A 35 -10.03 7.36 -6.26
N GLU A 36 -9.76 6.21 -5.68
CA GLU A 36 -10.67 5.51 -4.77
C GLU A 36 -9.96 5.28 -3.42
N ALA A 37 -10.56 5.79 -2.35
CA ALA A 37 -10.08 5.53 -1.00
C ALA A 37 -10.63 4.18 -0.53
N VAL A 38 -9.84 3.12 -0.67
CA VAL A 38 -10.24 1.74 -0.35
C VAL A 38 -10.39 1.57 1.16
N GLN A 39 -9.39 2.03 1.92
CA GLN A 39 -9.40 2.07 3.39
C GLN A 39 -8.34 3.05 3.90
N PRO A 40 -8.29 3.38 5.20
CA PRO A 40 -7.23 4.24 5.73
C PRO A 40 -5.83 3.72 5.36
N GLY A 41 -5.05 4.57 4.68
CA GLY A 41 -3.69 4.26 4.27
C GLY A 41 -3.54 3.54 2.93
N VAL A 42 -4.64 3.18 2.25
CA VAL A 42 -4.66 2.48 0.96
C VAL A 42 -5.55 3.22 -0.03
N THR A 43 -4.97 3.61 -1.15
CA THR A 43 -5.68 4.31 -2.23
C THR A 43 -5.50 3.54 -3.54
N PHE A 44 -6.57 3.29 -4.27
CA PHE A 44 -6.50 2.79 -5.64
C PHE A 44 -6.58 3.97 -6.62
N VAL A 45 -5.74 3.96 -7.66
CA VAL A 45 -5.74 4.99 -8.70
C VAL A 45 -5.90 4.37 -10.08
N VAL A 46 -6.56 5.11 -10.96
CA VAL A 46 -6.66 4.79 -12.38
C VAL A 46 -6.00 5.89 -13.19
N THR A 47 -5.19 5.50 -14.18
CA THR A 47 -4.61 6.40 -15.18
C THR A 47 -5.17 6.07 -16.56
N GLY A 48 -4.83 6.87 -17.58
CA GLY A 48 -5.32 6.65 -18.94
C GLY A 48 -4.88 5.33 -19.59
N ARG A 49 -3.93 4.60 -18.99
CA ARG A 49 -3.45 3.31 -19.50
C ARG A 49 -3.48 2.20 -18.46
N HIS A 50 -3.41 2.53 -17.17
CA HIS A 50 -3.22 1.53 -16.13
C HIS A 50 -3.81 1.98 -14.79
N GLY A 51 -3.28 1.44 -13.69
CA GLY A 51 -3.65 1.82 -12.34
C GLY A 51 -2.87 0.98 -11.34
N GLY A 52 -3.14 1.22 -10.07
CA GLY A 52 -2.48 0.51 -9.00
C GLY A 52 -2.87 1.07 -7.64
N TYR A 53 -2.26 0.51 -6.61
CA TYR A 53 -2.44 0.92 -5.24
C TYR A 53 -1.30 1.83 -4.81
N HIS A 54 -1.62 2.84 -4.03
CA HIS A 54 -0.66 3.63 -3.28
C HIS A 54 -0.88 3.41 -1.80
N LEU A 55 0.19 3.02 -1.11
CA LEU A 55 0.22 2.88 0.33
C LEU A 55 0.82 4.12 0.97
N THR A 56 0.21 4.61 2.04
CA THR A 56 0.89 5.57 2.92
C THR A 56 2.15 4.93 3.52
N PRO A 57 3.17 5.71 3.93
CA PRO A 57 4.38 5.15 4.52
C PRO A 57 4.12 4.16 5.66
N ALA A 58 3.19 4.48 6.57
CA ALA A 58 2.80 3.61 7.67
C ALA A 58 2.14 2.29 7.23
N ALA A 59 1.32 2.30 6.18
CA ALA A 59 0.75 1.07 5.63
C ALA A 59 1.80 0.25 4.86
N ASN A 60 2.71 0.94 4.15
CA ASN A 60 3.77 0.32 3.38
C ASN A 60 4.79 -0.43 4.27
N GLU A 61 4.91 -0.05 5.54
CA GLU A 61 5.74 -0.75 6.53
C GLU A 61 5.29 -2.19 6.83
N ALA A 62 4.04 -2.54 6.53
CA ALA A 62 3.57 -3.92 6.66
C ALA A 62 4.08 -4.84 5.54
N ILE A 63 4.51 -4.28 4.40
CA ILE A 63 5.05 -5.07 3.28
C ILE A 63 6.48 -5.52 3.62
N PRO A 64 6.86 -6.80 3.47
CA PRO A 64 8.22 -7.26 3.75
C PRO A 64 9.25 -6.50 2.92
N VAL A 65 10.40 -6.20 3.52
CA VAL A 65 11.46 -5.37 2.89
C VAL A 65 11.93 -5.93 1.55
N SER A 66 11.93 -7.26 1.39
CA SER A 66 12.34 -7.95 0.16
C SER A 66 11.46 -7.63 -1.06
N VAL A 67 10.21 -7.22 -0.85
CA VAL A 67 9.22 -6.94 -1.90
C VAL A 67 8.56 -5.57 -1.75
N ARG A 68 9.02 -4.77 -0.80
CA ARG A 68 8.50 -3.43 -0.52
C ARG A 68 8.97 -2.44 -1.58
N HIS A 69 8.04 -1.67 -2.13
CA HIS A 69 8.34 -0.56 -3.02
C HIS A 69 8.50 0.73 -2.18
N GLU A 70 9.65 1.40 -2.27
CA GLU A 70 9.96 2.58 -1.44
C GLU A 70 9.03 3.76 -1.70
N ASP A 71 8.54 3.90 -2.93
CA ASP A 71 7.62 4.95 -3.36
C ASP A 71 6.15 4.68 -2.99
N GLY A 72 5.87 3.50 -2.41
CA GLY A 72 4.54 3.08 -2.01
C GLY A 72 3.59 2.70 -3.15
N TRP A 73 4.06 2.65 -4.40
CA TRP A 73 3.24 2.34 -5.57
C TRP A 73 3.32 0.86 -5.97
N TYR A 74 2.16 0.22 -6.05
CA TYR A 74 2.02 -1.19 -6.42
C TYR A 74 1.11 -1.33 -7.63
N GLU A 75 1.66 -1.85 -8.72
CA GLU A 75 0.95 -2.14 -9.97
C GLU A 75 -0.23 -3.10 -9.75
N ARG A 76 -1.36 -2.81 -10.40
CA ARG A 76 -2.66 -3.47 -10.19
C ARG A 76 -2.68 -4.98 -10.42
N ASP A 77 -1.95 -5.48 -11.41
CA ASP A 77 -2.10 -6.83 -11.94
C ASP A 77 -1.26 -7.85 -11.13
N VAL A 78 -0.07 -7.47 -10.67
CA VAL A 78 0.82 -8.36 -9.90
C VAL A 78 1.11 -7.83 -8.50
N ALA A 79 1.61 -6.61 -8.39
CA ALA A 79 2.12 -6.09 -7.13
C ALA A 79 1.00 -5.79 -6.11
N ALA A 80 -0.22 -5.55 -6.57
CA ALA A 80 -1.41 -5.39 -5.73
C ALA A 80 -1.70 -6.60 -4.84
N ALA A 81 -1.27 -7.81 -5.24
CA ALA A 81 -1.40 -9.00 -4.40
C ALA A 81 -0.57 -8.89 -3.10
N LEU A 82 0.55 -8.16 -3.13
CA LEU A 82 1.34 -7.85 -1.94
C LEU A 82 0.54 -6.94 -1.00
N CYS A 83 -0.07 -5.87 -1.55
CA CYS A 83 -0.95 -4.98 -0.78
C CYS A 83 -2.07 -5.77 -0.10
N ALA A 84 -2.82 -6.57 -0.87
CA ALA A 84 -3.93 -7.35 -0.34
C ALA A 84 -3.50 -8.41 0.70
N ARG A 85 -2.27 -8.94 0.59
CA ARG A 85 -1.77 -9.97 1.51
C ARG A 85 -1.34 -9.41 2.87
N PHE A 86 -0.63 -8.28 2.87
CA PHE A 86 0.00 -7.71 4.06
C PHE A 86 -0.76 -6.51 4.64
N VAL A 87 -1.58 -5.85 3.83
CA VAL A 87 -2.51 -4.80 4.23
C VAL A 87 -3.91 -5.18 3.73
N PRO A 88 -4.56 -6.18 4.33
CA PRO A 88 -5.83 -6.70 3.81
C PRO A 88 -6.90 -5.61 3.71
N PHE A 89 -7.61 -5.59 2.59
CA PHE A 89 -8.74 -4.71 2.33
C PHE A 89 -9.92 -5.54 1.75
N PRO A 90 -11.17 -5.11 1.96
CA PRO A 90 -12.36 -5.96 1.79
C PRO A 90 -12.62 -6.44 0.37
N ASP A 91 -12.18 -5.70 -0.65
CA ASP A 91 -12.51 -5.99 -2.06
C ASP A 91 -11.50 -6.92 -2.76
N ALA A 92 -10.45 -7.36 -2.06
CA ALA A 92 -9.47 -8.29 -2.62
C ALA A 92 -10.02 -9.73 -2.65
N ASP A 93 -10.02 -10.37 -3.82
CA ASP A 93 -10.31 -11.81 -3.95
C ASP A 93 -9.14 -12.65 -3.39
N PRO A 94 -9.33 -13.39 -2.27
CA PRO A 94 -8.26 -14.16 -1.66
C PRO A 94 -7.71 -15.28 -2.57
N ALA A 95 -8.54 -15.86 -3.44
CA ALA A 95 -8.10 -16.92 -4.34
C ALA A 95 -7.22 -16.36 -5.46
N TYR A 96 -7.58 -15.19 -6.00
CA TYR A 96 -6.75 -14.49 -6.98
C TYR A 96 -5.42 -14.04 -6.37
N VAL A 97 -5.44 -13.48 -5.16
CA VAL A 97 -4.21 -13.09 -4.45
C VAL A 97 -3.29 -14.28 -4.26
N ALA A 98 -3.81 -15.42 -3.80
CA ALA A 98 -3.01 -16.64 -3.63
C ALA A 98 -2.38 -17.10 -4.95
N LEU A 99 -3.15 -17.09 -6.05
CA LEU A 99 -2.66 -17.48 -7.37
C LEU A 99 -1.53 -16.55 -7.87
N VAL A 100 -1.67 -15.24 -7.68
CA VAL A 100 -0.64 -14.27 -8.08
C VAL A 100 0.63 -14.45 -7.25
N LEU A 101 0.50 -14.62 -5.94
CA LEU A 101 1.66 -14.83 -5.06
C LEU A 101 2.40 -16.12 -5.41
N GLU A 102 1.69 -17.24 -5.61
CA GLU A 102 2.30 -18.51 -6.04
C GLU A 102 3.05 -18.36 -7.36
N ARG A 103 2.47 -17.62 -8.32
CA ARG A 103 3.03 -17.49 -9.67
C ARG A 103 4.20 -16.52 -9.76
N TYR A 104 4.15 -15.39 -9.06
CA TYR A 104 5.09 -14.28 -9.25
C TYR A 104 6.01 -14.06 -8.05
N TYR A 105 5.67 -14.59 -6.88
CA TYR A 105 6.43 -14.46 -5.64
C TYR A 105 6.56 -15.82 -4.92
N PRO A 106 7.04 -16.88 -5.60
CA PRO A 106 7.05 -18.23 -5.04
C PRO A 106 7.94 -18.39 -3.80
N ASP A 107 8.98 -17.54 -3.70
CA ASP A 107 9.92 -17.55 -2.57
C ASP A 107 9.47 -16.67 -1.40
N LEU A 108 8.36 -15.93 -1.56
CA LEU A 108 7.82 -15.12 -0.49
C LEU A 108 7.14 -16.07 0.50
N ASP A 109 7.65 -16.11 1.73
CA ASP A 109 7.01 -16.89 2.78
C ASP A 109 5.64 -16.28 3.09
N VAL A 110 4.61 -16.88 2.50
CA VAL A 110 3.21 -16.44 2.64
C VAL A 110 2.66 -16.77 4.03
N ASN A 111 3.46 -17.26 4.98
CA ASN A 111 3.07 -17.42 6.37
C ASN A 111 3.37 -16.15 7.19
N PRO A 112 2.34 -15.50 7.79
CA PRO A 112 2.48 -14.21 8.47
C PRO A 112 3.08 -14.32 9.89
N SER A 113 3.81 -15.39 10.23
CA SER A 113 4.17 -15.71 11.63
C SER A 113 5.66 -15.64 11.98
N ALA A 114 6.58 -15.35 11.05
CA ALA A 114 8.00 -15.65 11.30
C ALA A 114 8.96 -14.47 11.52
N GLU A 115 8.57 -13.20 11.32
CA GLU A 115 9.54 -12.11 11.47
C GLU A 115 9.09 -10.99 12.42
N CYS A 116 8.99 -11.37 13.70
CA CYS A 116 9.39 -10.46 14.79
C CYS A 116 9.94 -11.28 15.96
N THR A 117 11.00 -12.06 15.71
CA THR A 117 11.76 -12.66 16.80
C THR A 117 12.68 -11.58 17.36
N ALA A 118 12.19 -10.84 18.36
CA ALA A 118 13.04 -10.03 19.22
C ALA A 118 14.19 -10.90 19.77
N PRO A 119 15.42 -10.36 19.93
CA PRO A 119 16.50 -11.14 20.53
C PRO A 119 16.11 -11.54 21.94
N VAL A 120 16.06 -12.85 22.21
CA VAL A 120 15.89 -13.37 23.56
C VAL A 120 17.10 -12.93 24.39
N GLU A 121 16.91 -11.99 25.30
CA GLU A 121 17.91 -11.66 26.30
C GLU A 121 18.17 -12.92 27.14
N LYS A 122 19.37 -13.47 27.00
CA LYS A 122 19.88 -14.50 27.92
C LYS A 122 20.09 -13.85 29.29
N THR A 123 19.08 -13.89 30.14
CA THR A 123 19.25 -13.65 31.58
C THR A 123 20.13 -14.78 32.14
N THR A 124 21.42 -14.49 32.29
CA THR A 124 22.33 -15.30 33.10
C THR A 124 21.91 -15.16 34.55
N ARG A 125 21.31 -16.22 35.09
CA ARG A 125 21.03 -16.35 36.52
C ARG A 125 22.37 -16.58 37.24
N ALA A 126 22.86 -15.56 37.95
CA ALA A 126 23.94 -15.75 38.91
C ALA A 126 23.42 -16.63 40.05
N VAL A 127 24.01 -17.81 40.21
CA VAL A 127 23.82 -18.67 41.38
C VAL A 127 24.70 -18.11 42.50
N GLN A 128 24.11 -18.04 43.69
CA GLN A 128 24.67 -17.54 44.94
C GLN A 128 25.93 -18.28 45.39
#